data_AF-A0A2E2VUT3-F1
#
_entry.id   AF-A0A2E2VUT3-F1
#
_cell.length_a   1.000
_cell.length_b   1.000
_cell.length_c   1.000
_cell.angle_alpha   90.00
_cell.angle_beta   90.00
_cell.angle_gamma   90.00
#
_symmetry.space_group_name_H-M   'P 1'
#
loop_
_entity.id
_entity.type
_entity.pdbx_description
1 polymer ?
#
loop_
_entity_poly.entity_id
_entity_poly.type
_entity_poly.pdbx_seq_one_letter_code
_entity_poly.pdbx_strand_id
1 'polypeptide(L)'
;MLPQNMQALLVRVLFLIFALGSAYGVYDNREFLVEFPFYIVAAADTVFALVFFYLFFVFDKLKQRESAALFLSTLLYGGYVLIVNLTSFWLYTSNLGIQNAASQAGLSTSSYIVQQVVHLGVAPTIVFVIVIWLIRRIG
;
A
#
# COMPACT_ATOMS: atom_id res chain seq x y z
N MET A 1 -18.90 -11.23 16.24
CA MET A 1 -18.17 -11.52 14.99
C MET A 1 -18.93 -10.88 13.83
N LEU A 2 -18.25 -10.28 12.85
CA LEU A 2 -18.90 -9.69 11.68
C LEU A 2 -19.54 -10.77 10.79
N PRO A 3 -20.74 -10.57 10.23
CA PRO A 3 -21.33 -11.46 9.22
C PRO A 3 -20.41 -11.66 8.01
N GLN A 4 -20.41 -12.84 7.40
CA GLN A 4 -19.53 -13.16 6.26
C GLN A 4 -19.72 -12.20 5.06
N ASN A 5 -20.95 -11.75 4.82
CA ASN A 5 -21.25 -10.74 3.79
C ASN A 5 -20.63 -9.37 4.08
N MET A 6 -20.58 -8.97 5.37
CA MET A 6 -19.91 -7.73 5.78
C MET A 6 -18.38 -7.86 5.67
N GLN A 7 -17.81 -9.02 6.01
CA GLN A 7 -16.38 -9.28 5.81
C GLN A 7 -16.00 -9.25 4.32
N ALA A 8 -16.81 -9.86 3.46
CA ALA A 8 -16.66 -9.82 2.00
C ALA A 8 -16.70 -8.40 1.43
N LEU A 9 -17.68 -7.59 1.87
CA LEU A 9 -17.77 -6.18 1.49
C LEU A 9 -16.54 -5.40 1.95
N LEU A 10 -16.07 -5.64 3.18
CA LEU A 10 -14.88 -4.96 3.72
C LEU A 10 -13.64 -5.26 2.87
N VAL A 11 -13.41 -6.53 2.50
CA VAL A 11 -12.28 -6.91 1.64
C VAL A 11 -12.37 -6.25 0.27
N ARG A 12 -13.57 -6.16 -0.34
CA ARG A 12 -13.75 -5.42 -1.59
C ARG A 12 -13.39 -3.95 -1.42
N VAL A 13 -13.96 -3.28 -0.42
CA VAL A 13 -13.67 -1.86 -0.17
C VAL A 13 -12.18 -1.65 0.08
N LEU A 14 -11.50 -2.57 0.76
CA LEU A 14 -10.05 -2.53 0.96
C LEU A 14 -9.28 -2.67 -0.35
N PHE A 15 -9.69 -3.56 -1.26
CA PHE A 15 -9.10 -3.59 -2.60
C PHE A 15 -9.33 -2.29 -3.37
N LEU A 16 -10.50 -1.67 -3.25
CA LEU A 16 -10.71 -0.35 -3.86
C LEU A 16 -9.77 0.70 -3.26
N ILE A 17 -9.61 0.73 -1.93
CA ILE A 17 -8.68 1.62 -1.25
C ILE A 17 -7.24 1.39 -1.72
N PHE A 18 -6.82 0.13 -1.89
CA PHE A 18 -5.51 -0.21 -2.42
C PHE A 18 -5.33 0.26 -3.86
N ALA A 19 -6.33 0.04 -4.72
CA ALA A 19 -6.29 0.49 -6.11
C ALA A 19 -6.13 2.02 -6.19
N LEU A 20 -6.92 2.76 -5.41
CA LEU A 20 -6.86 4.22 -5.34
C LEU A 20 -5.54 4.70 -4.73
N GLY A 21 -5.04 4.00 -3.70
CA GLY A 21 -3.75 4.30 -3.08
C GLY A 21 -2.59 4.14 -4.06
N SER A 22 -2.58 3.07 -4.85
CA SER A 22 -1.55 2.88 -5.90
C SER A 22 -1.67 3.92 -7.00
N ALA A 23 -2.89 4.24 -7.46
CA ALA A 23 -3.09 5.32 -8.44
C ALA A 23 -2.63 6.69 -7.90
N TYR A 24 -2.88 6.96 -6.61
CA TYR A 24 -2.37 8.14 -5.93
C TYR A 24 -0.83 8.13 -5.87
N GLY A 25 -0.19 6.97 -5.64
CA GLY A 25 1.27 6.83 -5.65
C GLY A 25 1.91 7.29 -6.98
N VAL A 26 1.29 6.96 -8.12
CA VAL A 26 1.73 7.48 -9.43
C VAL A 26 1.63 9.01 -9.48
N TYR A 27 0.52 9.57 -9.00
CA TYR A 27 0.30 11.02 -9.00
C TYR A 27 1.24 11.75 -8.03
N ASP A 28 1.48 11.19 -6.85
CA ASP A 28 2.32 11.78 -5.80
C ASP A 28 3.79 11.84 -6.25
N ASN A 29 4.24 10.79 -6.95
CA ASN A 29 5.61 10.71 -7.47
C ASN A 29 5.78 11.35 -8.87
N ARG A 30 4.75 12.02 -9.41
CA ARG A 30 4.76 12.54 -10.79
C ARG A 30 5.93 13.46 -11.10
N GLU A 31 6.41 14.19 -10.09
CA GLU A 31 7.50 15.17 -10.20
C GLU A 31 8.88 14.49 -10.27
N PHE A 32 8.97 13.24 -9.81
CA PHE A 32 10.19 12.44 -9.81
C PHE A 32 10.24 11.42 -10.95
N LEU A 33 9.21 11.38 -11.80
CA LEU A 33 9.14 10.53 -13.01
C LEU A 33 10.22 10.83 -14.06
N VAL A 34 11.18 11.71 -13.78
CA VAL A 34 12.38 11.91 -14.60
C VAL A 34 13.52 10.97 -14.19
N GLU A 35 13.50 10.45 -12.96
CA GLU A 35 14.55 9.58 -12.42
C GLU A 35 14.21 8.09 -12.59
N PHE A 36 15.21 7.30 -13.01
CA PHE A 36 15.08 5.86 -13.27
C PHE A 36 14.29 5.06 -12.21
N PRO A 37 14.60 5.17 -10.89
CA PRO A 37 13.88 4.39 -9.88
C PRO A 37 12.37 4.71 -9.80
N PHE A 38 11.97 5.95 -10.11
CA PHE A 38 10.58 6.36 -10.02
C PHE A 38 9.72 5.87 -11.18
N TYR A 39 10.29 5.57 -12.35
CA TYR A 39 9.54 4.88 -13.42
C TYR A 39 9.14 3.46 -13.00
N ILE A 40 10.04 2.75 -12.31
CA ILE A 40 9.77 1.38 -11.84
C ILE A 40 8.67 1.40 -10.78
N VAL A 41 8.73 2.35 -9.85
CA VAL A 41 7.69 2.57 -8.83
C VAL A 41 6.36 2.90 -9.49
N ALA A 42 6.32 3.87 -10.41
CA ALA A 42 5.08 4.27 -11.07
C ALA A 42 4.47 3.15 -11.93
N ALA A 43 5.29 2.35 -12.60
CA ALA A 43 4.83 1.18 -13.35
C ALA A 43 4.23 0.13 -12.40
N ALA A 44 4.90 -0.16 -11.28
CA ALA A 44 4.40 -1.08 -10.28
C ALA A 44 3.09 -0.59 -9.64
N ASP A 45 3.01 0.69 -9.27
CA ASP A 45 1.79 1.34 -8.77
C ASP A 45 0.64 1.23 -9.77
N THR A 46 0.91 1.44 -11.06
CA THR A 46 -0.10 1.28 -12.12
C THR A 46 -0.59 -0.16 -12.22
N VAL A 47 0.33 -1.14 -12.19
CA VAL A 47 -0.02 -2.56 -12.23
C VAL A 47 -0.85 -2.95 -11.01
N PHE A 48 -0.45 -2.55 -9.81
CA PHE A 48 -1.21 -2.83 -8.60
C PHE A 48 -2.57 -2.15 -8.60
N ALA A 49 -2.66 -0.91 -9.08
CA ALA A 49 -3.93 -0.22 -9.25
C ALA A 49 -4.89 -1.04 -10.11
N LEU A 50 -4.44 -1.51 -11.28
CA LEU A 50 -5.23 -2.34 -12.18
C LEU A 50 -5.61 -3.70 -11.57
N VAL A 51 -4.67 -4.37 -10.90
CA VAL A 51 -4.92 -5.66 -10.23
C VAL A 51 -5.97 -5.50 -9.15
N PHE A 52 -5.84 -4.52 -8.26
CA PHE A 52 -6.82 -4.34 -7.18
C PHE A 52 -8.17 -3.84 -7.65
N PHE A 53 -8.19 -3.00 -8.70
CA PHE A 53 -9.44 -2.60 -9.34
C PHE A 53 -10.14 -3.81 -9.96
N TYR A 54 -9.39 -4.68 -10.63
CA TYR A 54 -9.92 -5.95 -11.14
C TYR A 54 -10.47 -6.82 -9.99
N LEU A 55 -9.68 -7.05 -8.94
CA LEU A 55 -10.07 -7.85 -7.78
C LEU A 55 -11.33 -7.31 -7.09
N PHE A 56 -11.52 -5.99 -7.02
CA PHE A 56 -12.74 -5.37 -6.51
C PHE A 56 -14.00 -5.84 -7.27
N PHE A 57 -13.94 -5.89 -8.60
CA PHE A 57 -15.06 -6.34 -9.43
C PHE A 57 -15.28 -7.84 -9.38
N VAL A 58 -14.21 -8.64 -9.45
CA VAL A 58 -14.32 -10.10 -9.55
C VAL A 58 -14.29 -10.85 -8.22
N PHE A 59 -14.13 -10.15 -7.09
CA PHE A 59 -14.00 -10.76 -5.76
C PHE A 59 -15.03 -11.85 -5.47
N ASP A 60 -16.32 -11.60 -5.74
CA ASP A 60 -17.39 -12.55 -5.44
C ASP A 60 -17.25 -13.88 -6.21
N LYS A 61 -16.63 -13.84 -7.40
CA LYS A 61 -16.34 -15.03 -8.21
C LYS A 61 -15.10 -15.76 -7.71
N LEU A 62 -14.11 -15.04 -7.18
CA LEU A 62 -12.82 -15.58 -6.77
C LEU A 62 -12.76 -16.07 -5.32
N LYS A 63 -13.60 -15.54 -4.42
CA LYS A 63 -13.48 -15.79 -2.96
C LYS A 63 -13.49 -17.27 -2.55
N GLN A 64 -14.16 -18.14 -3.31
CA GLN A 64 -14.21 -19.59 -3.04
C GLN A 64 -13.31 -20.42 -3.96
N ARG A 65 -13.03 -19.96 -5.18
CA ARG A 65 -12.30 -20.74 -6.19
C ARG A 65 -10.79 -20.46 -6.21
N GLU A 66 -10.41 -19.25 -5.82
CA GLU A 66 -9.04 -18.74 -5.97
C GLU A 66 -8.60 -17.95 -4.73
N SER A 67 -8.92 -18.44 -3.53
CA SER A 67 -8.49 -17.80 -2.26
C SER A 67 -6.97 -17.67 -2.16
N ALA A 68 -6.22 -18.61 -2.73
CA ALA A 68 -4.77 -18.57 -2.82
C ALA A 68 -4.25 -17.39 -3.68
N ALA A 69 -4.92 -17.08 -4.80
CA ALA A 69 -4.55 -15.96 -5.66
C ALA A 69 -4.82 -14.62 -4.97
N LEU A 70 -5.96 -14.49 -4.27
CA LEU A 70 -6.30 -13.32 -3.45
C LEU A 70 -5.31 -13.11 -2.32
N PHE A 71 -4.87 -14.20 -1.66
CA PHE A 71 -3.85 -14.15 -0.64
C PHE A 71 -2.50 -13.70 -1.21
N LEU A 72 -2.06 -14.31 -2.32
CA LEU A 72 -0.77 -14.00 -2.95
C LEU A 72 -0.70 -12.57 -3.47
N SER A 73 -1.75 -12.08 -4.16
CA SER A 73 -1.79 -10.71 -4.67
C SER A 73 -1.71 -9.69 -3.54
N THR A 74 -2.43 -9.93 -2.44
CA THR A 74 -2.42 -9.06 -1.25
C THR A 74 -1.06 -9.09 -0.56
N LEU A 75 -0.42 -10.25 -0.47
CA LEU A 75 0.90 -10.40 0.14
C LEU A 75 1.98 -9.68 -0.67
N LEU A 76 1.97 -9.86 -2.01
CA LEU A 76 2.92 -9.18 -2.91
C LEU A 76 2.79 -7.67 -2.83
N TYR A 77 1.55 -7.16 -2.77
CA TYR A 77 1.33 -5.73 -2.57
C TYR A 77 1.83 -5.23 -1.23
N GLY A 78 1.66 -6.01 -0.15
CA GLY A 78 2.20 -5.68 1.16
C GLY A 78 3.72 -5.54 1.16
N GLY A 79 4.42 -6.49 0.54
CA GLY A 79 5.87 -6.41 0.36
C GLY A 79 6.28 -5.19 -0.46
N TYR A 80 5.56 -4.92 -1.55
CA TYR A 80 5.80 -3.78 -2.41
C TYR A 80 5.65 -2.43 -1.69
N VAL A 81 4.56 -2.22 -0.95
CA VAL A 81 4.31 -0.98 -0.19
C VAL A 81 5.44 -0.71 0.80
N LEU A 82 5.92 -1.75 1.51
CA LEU A 82 7.06 -1.60 2.42
C LEU A 82 8.34 -1.19 1.69
N ILE A 83 8.64 -1.82 0.55
CA ILE A 83 9.85 -1.51 -0.24
C ILE A 83 9.80 -0.10 -0.79
N VAL A 84 8.66 0.32 -1.37
CA VAL A 84 8.51 1.67 -1.93
C VAL A 84 8.57 2.72 -0.84
N ASN A 85 7.84 2.55 0.26
CA ASN A 85 7.86 3.49 1.36
C ASN A 85 9.28 3.65 1.96
N LEU A 86 10.02 2.55 2.13
CA LEU A 86 11.41 2.59 2.59
C LEU A 86 12.32 3.30 1.59
N THR A 87 12.15 3.02 0.29
CA THR A 87 12.95 3.61 -0.77
C THR A 87 12.68 5.12 -0.89
N SER A 88 11.42 5.53 -0.90
CA SER A 88 11.00 6.93 -0.93
C SER A 88 11.51 7.69 0.31
N PHE A 89 11.41 7.10 1.51
CA PHE A 89 11.99 7.70 2.71
C PHE A 89 13.51 7.89 2.58
N TRP A 90 14.22 6.87 2.12
CA TRP A 90 15.68 6.91 2.00
C TRP A 90 16.12 7.95 0.97
N LEU A 91 15.48 7.98 -0.20
CA LEU A 91 15.74 8.97 -1.26
C LEU A 91 15.45 10.39 -0.77
N TYR A 92 14.27 10.62 -0.19
CA TYR A 92 13.87 11.94 0.30
C TYR A 92 14.81 12.47 1.40
N THR A 93 15.17 11.61 2.36
CA THR A 93 16.09 11.98 3.43
C THR A 93 17.53 12.16 2.95
N SER A 94 17.97 11.43 1.92
CA SER A 94 19.28 11.62 1.30
C SER A 94 19.38 12.92 0.50
N ASN A 95 18.30 13.33 -0.18
CA ASN A 95 18.26 14.53 -1.01
C ASN A 95 18.07 15.83 -0.21
N LEU A 96 17.12 15.86 0.73
CA LEU A 96 16.82 17.07 1.51
C LEU A 96 17.61 17.16 2.82
N GLY A 97 18.11 16.03 3.33
CA GLY A 97 18.61 15.91 4.69
C GLY A 97 17.46 15.75 5.69
N ILE A 98 17.58 14.78 6.60
CA ILE A 98 16.51 14.38 7.53
C ILE A 98 16.04 15.53 8.44
N GLN A 99 16.92 16.48 8.75
CA GLN A 99 16.61 17.66 9.58
C GLN A 99 15.74 18.67 8.84
N ASN A 100 16.01 18.91 7.55
CA ASN A 100 15.21 19.83 6.73
C ASN A 100 13.83 19.23 6.45
N ALA A 101 13.76 17.92 6.17
CA ALA A 101 12.51 17.20 6.02
C ALA A 101 11.64 17.30 7.30
N ALA A 102 12.25 17.08 8.47
CA ALA A 102 11.56 17.23 9.75
C ALA A 102 11.07 18.68 9.99
N SER A 103 11.91 19.68 9.68
CA SER A 103 11.53 21.10 9.82
C SER A 103 10.38 21.49 8.89
N GLN A 104 10.33 20.99 7.65
CA GLN A 104 9.21 21.26 6.74
C GLN A 104 7.91 20.63 7.22
N ALA A 105 8.00 19.47 7.89
CA ALA A 105 6.86 18.83 8.54
C ALA A 105 6.46 19.50 9.87
N GLY A 106 7.19 20.53 10.34
CA GLY A 106 6.94 21.17 11.63
C GLY A 106 7.25 20.28 12.83
N LEU A 107 8.14 19.30 12.66
CA LEU A 107 8.47 18.29 13.67
C LEU A 107 9.93 18.34 14.08
N SER A 108 10.21 17.87 15.30
CA SER A 108 11.58 17.50 15.67
C SER A 108 12.05 16.30 14.85
N THR A 109 13.35 16.16 14.63
CA THR A 109 13.91 15.04 13.86
C THR A 109 13.50 13.68 14.44
N SER A 110 13.47 13.53 15.77
CA SER A 110 13.05 12.29 16.43
C SER A 110 11.56 12.02 16.24
N SER A 111 10.70 13.04 16.39
CA SER A 111 9.26 12.91 16.12
C SER A 111 8.98 12.57 14.67
N TYR A 112 9.71 13.17 13.73
CA TYR A 112 9.61 12.87 12.30
C TYR A 112 9.98 11.42 12.01
N ILE A 113 11.12 10.92 12.52
CA ILE A 113 11.53 9.52 12.34
C ILE A 113 10.46 8.56 12.88
N VAL A 114 9.96 8.80 14.11
CA VAL A 114 8.91 7.95 14.70
C VAL A 114 7.64 7.97 13.85
N GLN A 115 7.21 9.16 13.41
CA GLN A 115 6.05 9.31 12.55
C GLN A 115 6.23 8.52 11.25
N GLN A 116 7.39 8.63 10.60
CA GLN A 116 7.69 7.89 9.38
C GLN A 116 7.68 6.38 9.62
N VAL A 117 8.30 5.87 10.70
CA VAL A 117 8.25 4.43 11.04
C VAL A 117 6.81 3.93 11.21
N VAL A 118 5.97 4.72 11.89
CA VAL A 118 4.56 4.36 12.11
C VAL A 118 3.78 4.35 10.80
N HIS A 119 3.88 5.40 9.98
CA HIS A 119 3.09 5.54 8.76
C HIS A 119 3.60 4.71 7.58
N LEU A 120 4.91 4.50 7.49
CA LEU A 120 5.54 3.77 6.39
C LEU A 120 5.63 2.27 6.64
N GLY A 121 5.75 1.86 7.91
CA GLY A 121 5.93 0.47 8.30
C GLY A 121 4.74 -0.10 9.08
N VAL A 122 4.48 0.43 10.28
CA VAL A 122 3.57 -0.19 11.25
C VAL A 122 2.12 -0.18 10.76
N ALA A 123 1.58 0.99 10.38
CA ALA A 123 0.19 1.13 9.97
C ALA A 123 -0.15 0.31 8.71
N PRO A 124 0.65 0.34 7.62
CA PRO A 124 0.44 -0.52 6.47
C PRO A 124 0.45 -2.00 6.88
N THR A 125 1.41 -2.43 7.69
CA THR A 125 1.52 -3.83 8.14
C THR A 125 0.27 -4.29 8.89
N ILE A 126 -0.27 -3.47 9.79
CA ILE A 126 -1.50 -3.79 10.52
C ILE A 126 -2.68 -3.95 9.54
N VAL A 127 -2.84 -3.02 8.60
CA VAL A 127 -3.90 -3.10 7.57
C VAL A 127 -3.75 -4.38 6.75
N PHE A 128 -2.53 -4.71 6.31
CA PHE A 128 -2.25 -5.94 5.56
C PHE A 128 -2.59 -7.20 6.34
N VAL A 129 -2.20 -7.28 7.61
CA VAL A 129 -2.54 -8.42 8.48
C VAL A 129 -4.04 -8.58 8.62
N ILE A 130 -4.79 -7.48 8.78
CA ILE A 130 -6.26 -7.50 8.86
C ILE A 130 -6.86 -8.02 7.55
N VAL A 131 -6.41 -7.51 6.39
CA VAL A 131 -6.93 -7.94 5.08
C VAL A 131 -6.68 -9.43 4.85
N ILE A 132 -5.45 -9.89 5.10
CA ILE A 132 -5.07 -11.29 4.95
C ILE A 132 -5.89 -12.19 5.87
N TRP A 133 -6.07 -11.78 7.13
CA TRP A 133 -6.86 -12.51 8.11
C TRP A 133 -8.33 -12.63 7.68
N LEU A 134 -8.90 -11.56 7.10
CA LEU A 134 -10.26 -11.59 6.56
C LEU A 134 -10.38 -12.50 5.34
N ILE A 135 -9.45 -12.42 4.38
CA ILE A 135 -9.45 -13.28 3.19
C ILE A 135 -9.47 -14.75 3.59
N ARG A 136 -8.65 -15.16 4.57
CA ARG A 136 -8.59 -16.53 5.09
C ARG A 136 -9.84 -17.01 5.82
N ARG A 137 -10.71 -16.09 6.27
CA ARG A 137 -11.97 -16.44 6.95
C ARG A 137 -13.15 -16.50 5.99
N ILE A 138 -13.03 -15.86 4.84
CA ILE A 138 -14.10 -15.78 3.83
C ILE A 138 -13.96 -16.90 2.79
N GLY A 139 -12.74 -17.26 2.41
CA GLY A 139 -12.42 -18.40 1.54
C GLY A 139 -12.20 -19.67 2.34
#